data_AF-A0A7C4RKK7-F1
#
_entry.id   AF-A0A7C4RKK7-F1
#
_cell.length_a   1.000
_cell.length_b   1.000
_cell.length_c   1.000
_cell.angle_alpha   90.00
_cell.angle_beta   90.00
_cell.angle_gamma   90.00
#
_symmetry.space_group_name_H-M   'P 1'
#
loop_
_entity.id
_entity.type
_entity.pdbx_description
1 polymer ?
#
loop_
_entity_poly.entity_id
_entity_poly.type
_entity_poly.pdbx_seq_one_letter_code
_entity_poly.pdbx_strand_id
1 'polypeptide(L)'
;MLGQYLIAFRETLEASLIVAIILSYLDRTGRLKLAKYVLYGTCFAVTLSVIFGLLVWNFYGKLAGSSQVLFEALSAFLAVAILSTMIVWMASKVDTLHG
;
A
#
# COMPACT_ATOMS: atom_id res chain seq x y z
N MET A 1 -12.34 -15.63 -1.55
CA MET A 1 -10.99 -15.77 -2.12
C MET A 1 -10.79 -14.90 -3.36
N LEU A 2 -11.60 -15.05 -4.42
CA LEU A 2 -11.45 -14.27 -5.66
C LEU A 2 -11.54 -12.74 -5.46
N GLY A 3 -12.44 -12.28 -4.57
CA GLY A 3 -12.56 -10.85 -4.23
C GLY A 3 -11.30 -10.21 -3.64
N GLN A 4 -10.53 -10.94 -2.83
CA GLN A 4 -9.29 -10.42 -2.25
C GLN A 4 -8.20 -10.21 -3.32
N TYR A 5 -8.17 -11.07 -4.34
CA TYR A 5 -7.28 -10.90 -5.49
C TYR A 5 -7.71 -9.73 -6.38
N LEU A 6 -9.01 -9.52 -6.58
CA LEU A 6 -9.53 -8.40 -7.37
C LEU A 6 -9.22 -7.05 -6.70
N ILE A 7 -9.36 -6.98 -5.38
CA ILE A 7 -8.96 -5.83 -4.56
C ILE A 7 -7.47 -5.57 -4.79
N ALA A 8 -6.60 -6.52 -4.42
CA ALA A 8 -5.14 -6.35 -4.56
C ALA A 8 -4.69 -5.96 -5.98
N PHE A 9 -5.36 -6.50 -7.00
CA PHE A 9 -5.11 -6.13 -8.40
C PHE A 9 -5.48 -4.68 -8.69
N ARG A 10 -6.64 -4.19 -8.23
CA ARG A 10 -7.06 -2.79 -8.36
C ARG A 10 -6.05 -1.85 -7.71
N GLU A 11 -5.63 -2.12 -6.47
CA GLU A 11 -4.65 -1.23 -5.80
C GLU A 11 -3.28 -1.25 -6.50
N THR A 12 -2.86 -2.40 -7.03
CA THR A 12 -1.61 -2.51 -7.79
C THR A 12 -1.69 -1.73 -9.11
N LEU A 13 -2.83 -1.81 -9.80
CA LEU A 13 -3.06 -1.02 -11.01
C LEU A 13 -3.05 0.47 -10.70
N GLU A 14 -3.77 0.92 -9.66
CA GLU A 14 -3.78 2.33 -9.22
C GLU A 14 -2.36 2.82 -8.90
N ALA A 15 -1.56 2.04 -8.16
CA ALA A 15 -0.18 2.38 -7.85
C ALA A 15 0.70 2.48 -9.11
N SER A 16 0.59 1.52 -10.03
CA SER A 16 1.35 1.51 -11.28
C SER A 16 0.98 2.69 -12.18
N LEU A 17 -0.31 3.07 -12.20
CA LEU A 17 -0.83 4.21 -12.94
C LEU A 17 -0.25 5.52 -12.40
N ILE A 18 -0.21 5.69 -11.06
CA ILE A 18 0.37 6.88 -10.43
C ILE A 18 1.86 7.02 -10.82
N VAL A 19 2.63 5.93 -10.75
CA VAL A 19 4.04 5.93 -11.15
C VAL A 19 4.19 6.29 -12.63
N ALA A 20 3.36 5.73 -13.51
CA ALA A 20 3.35 6.04 -14.93
C ALA A 20 3.04 7.52 -15.20
N ILE A 21 2.03 8.08 -14.54
CA ILE A 21 1.65 9.50 -14.65
C ILE A 21 2.82 10.40 -14.24
N ILE A 22 3.47 10.11 -13.12
CA ILE A 22 4.60 10.90 -12.63
C ILE A 22 5.79 10.82 -13.61
N LEU A 23 6.10 9.63 -14.12
CA LEU A 23 7.17 9.45 -15.12
C LEU A 23 6.86 10.19 -16.42
N SER A 24 5.64 10.07 -16.95
CA SER A 24 5.21 10.80 -18.15
C SER A 24 5.25 12.31 -17.95
N TYR A 25 4.89 12.79 -16.75
CA TYR A 25 4.96 14.22 -16.41
C TYR A 25 6.40 14.74 -16.40
N LEU A 26 7.34 13.96 -15.84
CA LEU A 26 8.76 14.29 -15.81
C LEU A 26 9.42 14.28 -17.19
N ASP A 27 9.01 13.37 -18.05
CA ASP A 27 9.42 13.31 -19.46
C ASP A 27 8.95 14.57 -20.21
N ARG A 28 7.66 14.91 -20.07
CA ARG A 28 7.05 16.07 -20.73
C ARG A 28 7.60 17.42 -20.27
N THR A 29 8.14 17.50 -19.05
CA THR A 29 8.77 18.71 -18.51
C THR A 29 10.28 18.80 -18.82
N GLY A 30 10.84 17.86 -19.59
CA GLY A 30 12.25 17.83 -19.95
C GLY A 30 13.19 17.54 -18.77
N ARG A 31 12.64 17.10 -17.63
CA ARG A 31 13.37 16.86 -16.37
C ARG A 31 13.73 15.39 -16.19
N LEU A 32 14.29 14.77 -17.22
CA LEU A 32 14.67 13.35 -17.25
C LEU A 32 15.65 12.93 -16.14
N LYS A 33 16.47 13.87 -15.63
CA LYS A 33 17.33 13.62 -14.47
C LYS A 33 16.52 13.21 -13.22
N LEU A 34 15.30 13.74 -13.09
CA LEU A 34 14.43 13.45 -11.94
C LEU A 34 13.68 12.12 -12.07
N ALA A 35 13.47 11.62 -13.30
CA ALA A 35 12.83 10.33 -13.55
C ALA A 35 13.58 9.15 -12.90
N LYS A 36 14.91 9.25 -12.80
CA LYS A 36 15.74 8.26 -12.09
C LYS A 36 15.38 8.15 -10.61
N TYR A 37 15.10 9.27 -9.93
CA TYR A 37 14.70 9.24 -8.52
C TYR A 37 13.35 8.56 -8.31
N VAL A 38 12.42 8.70 -9.26
CA VAL A 38 11.13 8.00 -9.20
C VAL A 38 11.37 6.49 -9.30
N LEU A 39 12.19 6.04 -10.25
CA LEU A 39 12.53 4.61 -10.38
C LEU A 39 13.26 4.07 -9.15
N TYR A 40 14.22 4.82 -8.59
CA TYR A 40 14.88 4.42 -7.35
C TYR A 40 13.89 4.35 -6.18
N GLY A 41 12.98 5.32 -6.07
CA GLY A 41 11.92 5.32 -5.06
C GLY A 41 10.99 4.13 -5.18
N THR A 42 10.52 3.81 -6.39
CA THR A 42 9.67 2.65 -6.65
C THR A 42 10.39 1.34 -6.35
N CYS A 43 11.63 1.17 -6.82
CA CYS A 43 12.44 -0.01 -6.55
C CYS A 43 12.71 -0.18 -5.04
N PHE A 44 13.01 0.91 -4.35
CA PHE A 44 13.22 0.93 -2.91
C PHE A 44 11.94 0.55 -2.16
N ALA A 45 10.78 1.08 -2.55
CA ALA A 45 9.49 0.75 -1.95
C ALA A 45 9.14 -0.74 -2.11
N VAL A 46 9.35 -1.31 -3.31
CA VAL A 46 9.14 -2.75 -3.56
C VAL A 46 10.08 -3.59 -2.70
N THR A 47 11.36 -3.22 -2.64
CA THR A 47 12.37 -3.92 -1.82
C THR A 47 11.99 -3.88 -0.35
N LEU A 48 11.60 -2.71 0.17
CA LEU A 48 11.16 -2.55 1.55
C LEU A 48 9.92 -3.40 1.87
N SER A 49 8.96 -3.45 0.94
CA SER A 49 7.74 -4.25 1.08
C SER A 49 8.06 -5.74 1.21
N VAL A 50 8.96 -6.26 0.37
CA VAL A 50 9.39 -7.67 0.45
C VAL A 50 10.12 -7.95 1.76
N ILE A 51 11.03 -7.07 2.19
CA ILE A 51 11.74 -7.20 3.46
C ILE A 51 10.76 -7.24 4.64
N PHE A 52 9.79 -6.32 4.68
CA PHE A 52 8.76 -6.30 5.71
C PHE A 52 7.93 -7.58 5.72
N GLY A 53 7.52 -8.07 4.55
CA GLY A 53 6.78 -9.33 4.43
C GLY A 53 7.57 -10.52 4.98
N LEU A 54 8.86 -10.62 4.64
CA LEU A 54 9.75 -11.65 5.15
C LEU A 54 9.94 -11.54 6.66
N LEU A 55 10.11 -10.33 7.20
CA LEU A 55 10.19 -10.12 8.64
C LEU A 55 8.91 -10.61 9.31
N VAL A 56 7.75 -10.14 8.91
CA VAL A 56 6.46 -10.54 9.51
C VAL A 56 6.29 -12.06 9.48
N TRP A 57 6.60 -12.72 8.36
CA TRP A 57 6.55 -14.18 8.26
C TRP A 57 7.45 -14.85 9.31
N ASN A 58 8.73 -14.46 9.37
CA ASN A 58 9.70 -15.07 10.29
C ASN A 58 9.35 -14.83 11.76
N PHE A 59 8.84 -13.63 12.10
CA PHE A 59 8.43 -13.30 13.46
C PHE A 59 7.17 -14.07 13.88
N TYR A 60 6.18 -14.19 12.98
CA TYR A 60 4.94 -14.92 13.26
C TYR A 60 5.20 -16.41 13.53
N GLY A 61 6.14 -17.04 12.79
CA GLY A 61 6.50 -18.45 12.98
C GLY A 61 7.25 -18.78 14.27
N LYS A 62 7.78 -17.77 14.99
CA LYS A 62 8.53 -17.97 16.25
C LYS A 62 7.74 -17.64 17.52
N LEU A 63 6.54 -17.08 17.39
CA LEU A 63 5.71 -16.70 18.52
C LEU A 63 4.91 -17.92 19.01
N ALA A 64 5.10 -18.31 20.27
CA ALA A 64 4.30 -19.34 20.93
C ALA A 64 3.58 -18.74 22.16
N GLY A 65 2.31 -19.08 22.35
CA GLY A 65 1.52 -18.70 23.54
C GLY A 65 1.00 -17.25 23.52
N SER A 66 1.19 -16.52 24.63
CA SER A 66 0.57 -15.21 24.89
C SER A 66 0.97 -14.09 23.91
N SER A 67 2.22 -14.12 23.43
CA SER A 67 2.73 -13.08 22.51
C SER A 67 2.07 -13.16 21.12
N GLN A 68 1.64 -14.36 20.69
CA GLN A 68 0.88 -14.55 19.44
C GLN A 68 -0.48 -13.87 19.51
N VAL A 69 -1.21 -14.04 20.61
CA VAL A 69 -2.54 -13.46 20.80
C VAL A 69 -2.48 -11.93 20.85
N LEU A 70 -1.47 -11.38 21.55
CA LEU A 70 -1.24 -9.93 21.58
C LEU A 70 -0.94 -9.38 20.18
N PHE A 71 -0.08 -10.05 19.42
CA PHE A 71 0.24 -9.65 18.04
C PHE A 71 -1.00 -9.71 17.13
N GLU A 72 -1.78 -10.79 17.22
CA GLU A 72 -3.00 -10.97 16.46
C GLU A 72 -4.03 -9.87 16.77
N ALA A 73 -4.29 -9.61 18.06
CA ALA A 73 -5.21 -8.56 18.49
C ALA A 73 -4.76 -7.16 18.01
N LEU A 74 -3.47 -6.85 18.13
CA LEU A 74 -2.92 -5.56 17.69
C LEU A 74 -3.04 -5.41 16.17
N SER A 75 -2.74 -6.47 15.42
CA SER A 75 -2.83 -6.48 13.96
C SER A 75 -4.27 -6.35 13.46
N ALA A 76 -5.22 -7.02 14.13
CA ALA A 76 -6.64 -6.92 13.82
C ALA A 76 -7.18 -5.51 14.11
N PHE A 77 -6.81 -4.93 15.25
CA PHE A 77 -7.19 -3.56 15.59
C PHE A 77 -6.63 -2.55 14.58
N LEU A 78 -5.36 -2.73 14.18
CA LEU A 78 -4.73 -1.89 13.16
C LEU A 78 -5.42 -2.04 11.80
N ALA A 79 -5.75 -3.26 11.39
CA ALA A 79 -6.46 -3.53 10.14
C ALA A 79 -7.84 -2.83 10.13
N VAL A 80 -8.61 -2.93 11.21
CA VAL A 80 -9.90 -2.25 11.34
C VAL A 80 -9.74 -0.73 11.27
N ALA A 81 -8.76 -0.16 11.95
CA ALA A 81 -8.50 1.29 11.90
C ALA A 81 -8.20 1.76 10.47
N ILE A 82 -7.32 1.05 9.74
CA ILE A 82 -6.96 1.39 8.36
C ILE A 82 -8.18 1.28 7.44
N LEU A 83 -8.91 0.17 7.50
CA LEU A 83 -10.10 -0.06 6.67
C LEU A 83 -11.20 0.96 6.97
N SER A 84 -11.45 1.26 8.24
CA SER A 84 -12.42 2.26 8.67
C SER A 84 -12.07 3.65 8.11
N THR A 85 -10.80 4.04 8.16
CA THR A 85 -10.33 5.31 7.61
C THR A 85 -10.59 5.39 6.10
N MET A 86 -10.33 4.31 5.36
CA MET A 86 -10.63 4.21 3.92
C MET A 86 -12.12 4.36 3.61
N ILE A 87 -13.00 3.71 4.40
CA ILE A 87 -14.45 3.79 4.23
C ILE A 87 -14.93 5.23 4.44
N VAL A 88 -14.51 5.90 5.52
CA VAL A 88 -14.89 7.29 5.81
C VAL A 88 -14.39 8.24 4.72
N TRP A 89 -13.17 8.04 4.24
CA TRP A 89 -12.59 8.89 3.20
C TRP A 89 -13.31 8.76 1.85
N MET A 90 -13.66 7.52 1.45
CA MET A 90 -14.47 7.29 0.26
C MET A 90 -15.87 7.88 0.38
N ALA A 91 -16.52 7.72 1.55
CA ALA A 91 -17.84 8.30 1.81
C ALA A 91 -17.81 9.84 1.72
N SER A 92 -16.83 10.48 2.35
CA SER A 92 -16.68 11.94 2.31
C SER A 92 -16.41 12.49 0.91
N LYS A 93 -15.70 11.75 0.06
CA LYS A 93 -15.44 12.17 -1.33
C LYS A 93 -16.68 12.18 -2.21
N VAL A 94 -17.66 11.31 -1.93
CA VAL A 94 -18.92 11.25 -2.70
C VAL A 94 -19.76 12.50 -2.46
N ASP A 95 -19.79 13.02 -1.24
CA ASP A 95 -20.58 14.22 -0.89
C ASP A 95 -20.04 15.52 -1.52
N THR A 96 -18.77 15.55 -1.93
CA THR A 96 -18.15 16.75 -2.55
C THR A 96 -18.50 16.90 -4.03
N LEU A 97 -19.15 15.91 -4.66
CA LEU A 97 -19.50 15.94 -6.10
C LEU A 97 -20.90 16.52 -6.40
N HIS A 98 -21.68 16.87 -5.36
CA HIS A 98 -23.02 17.51 -5.50
C HIS A 98 -23.06 18.98 -5.06
N GLY A 99 -21.90 19.65 -4.94
CA GLY A 99 -21.79 21.09 -4.61
C GLY A 99 -21.27 21.92 -5.78
#